data_AF-A0A7J9TR45-F1
#
_entry.id   AF-A0A7J9TR45-F1
#
_cell.length_a   1.000
_cell.length_b   1.000
_cell.length_c   1.000
_cell.angle_alpha   90.00
_cell.angle_beta   90.00
_cell.angle_gamma   90.00
#
_symmetry.space_group_name_H-M   'P 1'
#
loop_
_entity.id
_entity.type
_entity.pdbx_description
1 polymer ?
#
loop_
_entity_poly.entity_id
_entity_poly.type
_entity_poly.pdbx_seq_one_letter_code
_entity_poly.pdbx_strand_id
1 'polypeptide(L)'
;MYAMGFERVGCWLCPAALGAEFRRMPELHPDLYQRWDTYLRDWAEHMGLPGGYIDHGFWRWREHPPKMRLLARQLGIDIIPKDAGSEADAFRIRVVSGISPCKAGGYSIEGTARGVRPVDAVEMMRMRGEVRYSEELGVLVVLTGVGSVKLYTDGTFQVTSGDRETTEKLFEAAARQVTRALKCTGCGICEKACRNMLLVLRMGASEWGMSVMGAGCAMRYVLLSGMWAGF
;
A
#
# COMPACT_ATOMS: atom_id res chain seq x y z
N MET A 1 16.20 -26.53 -20.89
CA MET A 1 15.09 -25.98 -20.09
C MET A 1 13.84 -25.73 -20.95
N TYR A 2 13.94 -25.12 -22.15
CA TYR A 2 12.83 -25.11 -23.12
C TYR A 2 12.31 -26.51 -23.51
N ALA A 3 13.22 -27.44 -23.80
CA ALA A 3 12.87 -28.85 -24.05
C ALA A 3 12.22 -29.55 -22.84
N MET A 4 12.34 -28.96 -21.64
CA MET A 4 11.69 -29.42 -20.41
C MET A 4 10.37 -28.67 -20.16
N GLY A 5 9.82 -28.02 -21.20
CA GLY A 5 8.52 -27.34 -21.22
C GLY A 5 8.41 -26.05 -20.42
N PHE A 6 9.52 -25.34 -20.24
CA PHE A 6 9.51 -23.94 -19.77
C PHE A 6 9.44 -23.00 -20.97
N GLU A 7 8.49 -22.06 -20.95
CA GLU A 7 8.31 -20.99 -21.92
C GLU A 7 9.26 -19.82 -21.64
N ARG A 8 9.64 -19.60 -20.36
CA ARG A 8 10.60 -18.54 -19.99
C ARG A 8 11.74 -19.09 -19.16
N VAL A 9 12.93 -19.10 -19.76
CA VAL A 9 14.18 -19.47 -19.10
C VAL A 9 14.91 -18.20 -18.70
N GLY A 10 14.61 -17.71 -17.50
CA GLY A 10 15.18 -16.47 -16.95
C GLY A 10 15.46 -16.62 -15.45
N CYS A 11 15.12 -15.59 -14.66
CA CYS A 11 15.21 -15.65 -13.20
C CYS A 11 14.47 -16.88 -12.65
N TRP A 12 15.13 -17.61 -11.76
CA TRP A 12 14.56 -18.76 -11.08
C TRP A 12 13.28 -18.35 -10.33
N LEU A 13 12.16 -19.00 -10.65
CA LEU A 13 10.83 -18.79 -10.06
C LEU A 13 10.26 -17.37 -10.23
N CYS A 14 10.31 -16.84 -11.46
CA CYS A 14 9.66 -15.58 -11.81
C CYS A 14 8.15 -15.60 -11.45
N PRO A 15 7.62 -14.62 -10.69
CA PRO A 15 6.17 -14.52 -10.43
C PRO A 15 5.31 -14.43 -11.70
N ALA A 16 5.91 -14.00 -12.82
CA ALA A 16 5.24 -13.96 -14.12
C ALA A 16 5.27 -15.31 -14.88
N ALA A 17 5.95 -16.34 -14.37
CA ALA A 17 5.93 -17.68 -14.95
C ALA A 17 4.52 -18.29 -14.89
N LEU A 18 4.25 -19.24 -15.77
CA LEU A 18 2.95 -19.92 -15.81
C LEU A 18 2.80 -20.81 -14.57
N GLY A 19 1.58 -20.86 -14.02
CA GLY A 19 1.25 -21.78 -12.92
C GLY A 19 1.59 -23.24 -13.25
N ALA A 20 1.48 -23.63 -14.52
CA ALA A 20 1.84 -24.96 -15.00
C ALA A 20 3.35 -25.24 -14.90
N GLU A 21 4.21 -24.24 -15.11
CA GLU A 21 5.67 -24.38 -14.98
C GLU A 21 6.07 -24.62 -13.52
N PHE A 22 5.40 -23.93 -12.58
CA PHE A 22 5.63 -24.15 -11.14
C PHE A 22 5.29 -25.59 -10.71
N ARG A 23 4.26 -26.21 -11.29
CA ARG A 23 3.90 -27.61 -10.97
C ARG A 23 4.95 -28.63 -11.37
N ARG A 24 5.86 -28.29 -12.29
CA ARG A 24 6.96 -29.17 -12.72
C ARG A 24 8.21 -29.04 -11.86
N MET A 25 8.33 -27.96 -11.08
CA MET A 25 9.51 -27.72 -10.25
C MET A 25 9.75 -28.78 -9.16
N PRO A 26 8.72 -29.32 -8.48
CA PRO A 26 8.91 -30.43 -7.54
C PRO A 26 9.55 -31.66 -8.19
N GLU A 27 9.25 -31.93 -9.47
CA GLU A 27 9.75 -33.09 -10.21
C GLU A 27 11.18 -32.87 -10.69
N LEU A 28 11.47 -31.68 -11.22
CA LEU A 28 12.76 -31.38 -11.85
C LEU A 28 13.84 -30.95 -10.86
N HIS A 29 13.44 -30.24 -9.81
CA HIS A 29 14.35 -29.65 -8.82
C HIS A 29 13.72 -29.66 -7.42
N PRO A 30 13.49 -30.85 -6.83
CA PRO A 30 12.75 -31.03 -5.57
C PRO A 30 13.35 -30.21 -4.42
N ASP A 31 14.67 -30.24 -4.25
CA ASP A 31 15.34 -29.54 -3.15
C ASP A 31 15.19 -28.02 -3.23
N LEU A 32 15.28 -27.46 -4.45
CA LEU A 32 15.12 -26.02 -4.68
C LEU A 32 13.65 -25.59 -4.51
N TYR A 33 12.72 -26.42 -4.97
CA TYR A 33 11.29 -26.18 -4.79
C TYR A 33 10.91 -26.23 -3.31
N GLN A 34 11.38 -27.23 -2.56
CA GLN A 34 11.12 -27.36 -1.13
C GLN A 34 11.60 -26.14 -0.36
N ARG A 35 12.84 -25.68 -0.59
CA ARG A 35 13.35 -24.47 0.06
C ARG A 35 12.50 -23.23 -0.22
N TRP A 36 12.01 -23.09 -1.46
CA TRP A 36 11.16 -21.97 -1.85
C TRP A 36 9.76 -22.05 -1.22
N ASP A 37 9.14 -23.23 -1.25
CA ASP A 37 7.82 -23.47 -0.67
C ASP A 37 7.84 -23.25 0.84
N THR A 38 8.85 -23.77 1.55
CA THR A 38 9.04 -23.51 2.99
C THR A 38 9.16 -22.01 3.27
N TYR A 39 10.03 -21.29 2.54
CA TYR A 39 10.17 -19.85 2.72
C TYR A 39 8.84 -19.10 2.52
N LEU A 40 8.07 -19.46 1.49
CA LEU A 40 6.78 -18.82 1.21
C LEU A 40 5.74 -19.12 2.28
N ARG A 41 5.71 -20.35 2.80
CA ARG A 41 4.78 -20.74 3.88
C ARG A 41 5.12 -20.03 5.18
N ASP A 42 6.40 -20.00 5.56
CA ASP A 42 6.87 -19.26 6.74
C ASP A 42 6.51 -17.77 6.61
N TRP A 43 6.73 -17.17 5.44
CA TRP A 43 6.34 -15.79 5.18
C TRP A 43 4.83 -15.57 5.28
N ALA A 44 4.02 -16.46 4.70
CA ALA A 44 2.56 -16.36 4.75
C ALA A 44 2.03 -16.47 6.18
N GLU A 45 2.57 -17.40 6.98
CA GLU A 45 2.23 -17.56 8.40
C GLU A 45 2.53 -16.29 9.20
N HIS A 46 3.73 -15.71 9.04
CA HIS A 46 4.09 -14.45 9.69
C HIS A 46 3.20 -13.25 9.29
N MET A 47 2.57 -13.31 8.11
CA MET A 47 1.67 -12.27 7.61
C MET A 47 0.20 -12.55 7.93
N GLY A 48 -0.11 -13.64 8.65
CA GLY A 48 -1.47 -14.07 8.98
C GLY A 48 -2.28 -14.56 7.77
N LEU A 49 -1.61 -15.04 6.72
CA LEU A 49 -2.22 -15.55 5.49
C LEU A 49 -2.38 -17.08 5.53
N PRO A 50 -3.49 -17.64 5.00
CA PRO A 50 -3.73 -19.08 4.99
C PRO A 50 -2.81 -19.81 3.99
N GLY A 51 -2.53 -21.09 4.23
CA GLY A 51 -1.72 -21.91 3.32
C GLY A 51 -2.22 -21.95 1.87
N GLY A 52 -3.55 -21.90 1.68
CA GLY A 52 -4.18 -21.79 0.36
C GLY A 52 -3.76 -20.55 -0.45
N TYR A 53 -3.29 -19.48 0.23
CA TYR A 53 -2.69 -18.31 -0.42
C TYR A 53 -1.47 -18.70 -1.26
N ILE A 54 -0.63 -19.60 -0.72
CA ILE A 54 0.57 -20.12 -1.40
C ILE A 54 0.18 -21.12 -2.49
N ASP A 55 -0.69 -22.08 -2.15
CA ASP A 55 -1.05 -23.19 -3.05
C ASP A 55 -1.71 -22.71 -4.35
N HIS A 56 -2.52 -21.65 -4.28
CA HIS A 56 -3.17 -21.04 -5.45
C HIS A 56 -2.32 -19.93 -6.12
N GLY A 57 -1.12 -19.67 -5.60
CA GLY A 57 -0.16 -18.76 -6.19
C GLY A 57 -0.52 -17.28 -6.07
N PHE A 58 -1.29 -16.88 -5.05
CA PHE A 58 -1.68 -15.48 -4.82
C PHE A 58 -0.48 -14.58 -4.49
N TRP A 59 0.56 -15.14 -3.86
CA TRP A 59 1.84 -14.46 -3.55
C TRP A 59 2.54 -13.80 -4.76
N ARG A 60 2.15 -14.15 -5.98
CA ARG A 60 2.70 -13.57 -7.22
C ARG A 60 2.28 -12.13 -7.46
N TRP A 61 1.21 -11.66 -6.80
CA TRP A 61 0.68 -10.31 -6.98
C TRP A 61 0.88 -9.47 -5.74
N ARG A 62 1.37 -8.25 -5.96
CA ARG A 62 1.32 -7.19 -4.95
C ARG A 62 -0.07 -6.58 -4.83
N GLU A 63 -0.73 -6.38 -5.97
CA GLU A 63 -2.13 -5.98 -6.06
C GLU A 63 -2.87 -7.02 -6.91
N HIS A 64 -3.89 -7.66 -6.34
CA HIS A 64 -4.59 -8.77 -6.98
C HIS A 64 -5.51 -8.27 -8.12
N PRO A 65 -5.41 -8.82 -9.34
CA PRO A 65 -6.34 -8.48 -10.41
C PRO A 65 -7.78 -8.86 -10.06
N PRO A 66 -8.81 -8.18 -10.62
CA PRO A 66 -10.22 -8.44 -10.30
C PRO A 66 -10.64 -9.91 -10.39
N LYS A 67 -10.16 -10.61 -11.43
CA LYS A 67 -10.43 -12.06 -11.61
C LYS A 67 -9.85 -12.91 -10.48
N MET A 68 -8.66 -12.58 -10.00
CA MET A 68 -8.03 -13.33 -8.90
C MET A 68 -8.73 -13.07 -7.57
N ARG A 69 -9.25 -11.86 -7.36
CA ARG A 69 -10.05 -11.51 -6.17
C ARG A 69 -11.38 -12.26 -6.14
N LEU A 70 -12.04 -12.36 -7.29
CA LEU A 70 -13.24 -13.19 -7.43
C LEU A 70 -12.93 -14.65 -7.09
N LEU A 71 -11.82 -15.19 -7.61
CA LEU A 71 -11.39 -16.55 -7.31
C LEU A 71 -11.11 -16.75 -5.82
N ALA A 72 -10.38 -15.82 -5.18
CA ALA A 72 -10.12 -15.87 -3.73
C ALA A 72 -11.42 -15.91 -2.92
N ARG A 73 -12.40 -15.06 -3.28
CA ARG A 73 -13.72 -15.06 -2.64
C ARG A 73 -14.47 -16.39 -2.84
N GLN A 74 -14.44 -16.95 -4.04
CA GLN A 74 -15.06 -18.26 -4.32
C GLN A 74 -14.42 -19.40 -3.54
N LEU A 75 -13.10 -19.32 -3.29
CA LEU A 75 -12.34 -20.31 -2.54
C LEU A 75 -12.34 -20.05 -1.02
N GLY A 76 -12.89 -18.92 -0.56
CA GLY A 76 -12.85 -18.52 0.85
C GLY A 76 -11.44 -18.23 1.38
N ILE A 77 -10.52 -17.83 0.50
CA ILE A 77 -9.11 -17.59 0.84
C ILE A 77 -8.91 -16.11 1.16
N ASP A 78 -8.37 -15.82 2.35
CA ASP A 78 -7.93 -14.48 2.70
C ASP A 78 -6.65 -14.13 1.93
N ILE A 79 -6.65 -12.97 1.29
CA ILE A 79 -5.55 -12.47 0.44
C ILE A 79 -4.93 -11.17 0.97
N ILE A 80 -5.40 -10.70 2.14
CA ILE A 80 -4.93 -9.47 2.75
C ILE A 80 -4.04 -9.83 3.95
N PRO A 81 -2.76 -9.43 3.95
CA PRO A 81 -1.91 -9.57 5.13
C PRO A 81 -2.50 -8.89 6.36
N LYS A 82 -2.54 -9.61 7.48
CA LYS A 82 -3.10 -9.14 8.76
C LYS A 82 -2.03 -8.53 9.66
N ASP A 83 -0.83 -9.10 9.62
CA ASP A 83 0.27 -8.70 10.49
C ASP A 83 1.35 -7.95 9.69
N ALA A 84 1.37 -6.63 9.87
CA ALA A 84 2.40 -5.74 9.30
C ALA A 84 3.60 -5.52 10.25
N GLY A 85 3.63 -6.15 11.43
CA GLY A 85 4.73 -5.96 12.37
C GLY A 85 4.55 -6.68 13.70
N SER A 86 5.48 -7.57 14.02
CA SER A 86 5.83 -7.87 15.42
C SER A 86 6.63 -6.70 16.00
N GLU A 87 6.55 -6.49 17.32
CA GLU A 87 7.28 -5.45 18.05
C GLU A 87 8.82 -5.51 17.87
N ALA A 88 9.34 -6.61 17.33
CA ALA A 88 10.76 -6.83 17.06
C ALA A 88 11.28 -6.16 15.78
N ASP A 89 10.40 -5.76 14.85
CA ASP A 89 10.79 -5.11 13.60
C ASP A 89 10.82 -3.59 13.75
N ALA A 90 11.88 -3.12 14.41
CA ALA A 90 12.22 -1.72 14.53
C ALA A 90 12.09 -1.01 13.17
N PHE A 91 11.26 0.04 13.16
CA PHE A 91 11.10 1.03 12.09
C PHE A 91 12.37 1.19 11.24
N ARG A 92 12.33 0.68 10.00
CA ARG A 92 13.43 0.81 9.05
C ARG A 92 12.91 1.21 7.69
N ILE A 93 13.03 2.50 7.39
CA ILE A 93 12.79 3.03 6.05
C ILE A 93 13.96 2.62 5.16
N ARG A 94 13.73 1.65 4.27
CA ARG A 94 14.61 1.39 3.13
C ARG A 94 14.04 2.09 1.92
N VAL A 95 14.86 2.92 1.28
CA VAL A 95 14.48 3.67 0.09
C VAL A 95 15.02 2.94 -1.13
N VAL A 96 14.14 2.54 -2.04
CA VAL A 96 14.50 2.03 -3.36
C VAL A 96 13.90 2.95 -4.40
N SER A 97 14.73 3.53 -5.26
CA SER A 97 14.27 4.37 -6.35
C SER A 97 14.31 3.62 -7.68
N GLY A 98 13.26 3.79 -8.48
CA GLY A 98 13.11 3.12 -9.76
C GLY A 98 12.31 3.96 -10.75
N ILE A 99 12.58 3.77 -12.04
CA ILE A 99 11.81 4.37 -13.13
C ILE A 99 10.63 3.43 -13.41
N SER A 100 9.42 3.94 -13.33
CA SER A 100 8.22 3.15 -13.66
C SER A 100 8.04 3.05 -15.17
N PRO A 101 8.01 1.85 -15.79
CA PRO A 101 7.94 1.70 -17.25
C PRO A 101 6.62 2.10 -17.92
N CYS A 102 5.62 2.53 -17.15
CA CYS A 102 4.26 2.74 -17.64
C CYS A 102 4.09 4.14 -18.25
N LYS A 103 4.06 4.23 -19.59
CA LYS A 103 3.58 5.28 -20.54
C LYS A 103 3.76 6.80 -20.27
N ALA A 104 4.08 7.27 -19.05
CA ALA A 104 4.18 8.69 -18.69
C ALA A 104 5.48 9.03 -17.93
N GLY A 105 6.49 8.15 -17.95
CA GLY A 105 7.85 8.50 -17.49
C GLY A 105 7.92 9.03 -16.06
N GLY A 106 7.18 8.44 -15.12
CA GLY A 106 7.18 8.86 -13.72
C GLY A 106 8.36 8.29 -12.93
N TYR A 107 8.92 9.10 -12.03
CA TYR A 107 9.88 8.62 -11.04
C TYR A 107 9.12 8.04 -9.85
N SER A 108 9.56 6.87 -9.37
CA SER A 108 8.96 6.23 -8.21
C SER A 108 9.99 5.98 -7.13
N ILE A 109 9.63 6.32 -5.89
CA ILE A 109 10.41 6.01 -4.69
C ILE A 109 9.56 5.11 -3.81
N GLU A 110 10.13 3.98 -3.41
CA GLU A 110 9.51 3.04 -2.49
C GLU A 110 10.19 3.13 -1.13
N GLY A 111 9.37 3.13 -0.08
CA GLY A 111 9.77 3.08 1.32
C GLY A 111 9.05 1.94 2.03
N THR A 112 9.65 1.39 3.08
CA THR A 112 8.99 0.41 3.95
C THR A 112 8.90 0.94 5.37
N ALA A 113 7.71 0.91 5.97
CA ALA A 113 7.45 1.24 7.35
C ALA A 113 6.65 0.11 7.99
N ARG A 114 7.33 -0.82 8.67
CA ARG A 114 6.66 -1.93 9.38
C ARG A 114 5.86 -1.39 10.58
N GLY A 115 4.73 -2.04 10.86
CA GLY A 115 3.84 -1.73 11.98
C GLY A 115 2.76 -0.67 11.70
N VAL A 116 2.73 -0.04 10.52
CA VAL A 116 1.64 0.87 10.15
C VAL A 116 0.60 0.13 9.33
N ARG A 117 -0.66 0.12 9.79
CA ARG A 117 -1.76 -0.39 8.98
C ARG A 117 -2.32 0.75 8.14
N PRO A 118 -2.69 0.51 6.87
CA PRO A 118 -3.28 1.52 6.00
C PRO A 118 -4.50 2.22 6.62
N VAL A 119 -5.34 1.48 7.36
CA VAL A 119 -6.52 2.00 8.06
C VAL A 119 -6.17 3.04 9.12
N ASP A 120 -5.09 2.84 9.87
CA ASP A 120 -4.63 3.76 10.93
C ASP A 120 -4.03 5.05 10.33
N ALA A 121 -3.56 4.99 9.08
CA ALA A 121 -2.95 6.11 8.39
C ALA A 121 -3.96 6.99 7.62
N VAL A 122 -5.21 6.56 7.43
CA VAL A 122 -6.22 7.26 6.60
C VAL A 122 -6.35 8.72 6.99
N GLU A 123 -6.66 9.00 8.25
CA GLU A 123 -6.95 10.35 8.73
C GLU A 123 -5.71 11.25 8.68
N MET A 124 -4.55 10.72 9.05
CA MET A 124 -3.29 11.46 8.99
C MET A 124 -2.91 11.84 7.55
N MET A 125 -3.22 10.97 6.59
CA MET A 125 -2.91 11.18 5.19
C MET A 125 -3.86 12.17 4.49
N ARG A 126 -5.07 12.42 5.03
CA ARG A 126 -6.00 13.44 4.48
C ARG A 126 -5.38 14.82 4.42
N MET A 127 -4.47 15.15 5.35
CA MET A 127 -3.72 16.41 5.34
C MET A 127 -2.91 16.65 4.06
N ARG A 128 -2.64 15.61 3.26
CA ARG A 128 -1.80 15.70 2.06
C ARG A 128 -2.59 15.72 0.76
N GLY A 129 -3.81 15.22 0.74
CA GLY A 129 -4.58 15.11 -0.49
C GLY A 129 -5.85 14.29 -0.34
N GLU A 130 -6.46 13.96 -1.47
CA GLU A 130 -7.64 13.11 -1.51
C GLU A 130 -7.24 11.67 -1.17
N VAL A 131 -7.83 11.13 -0.11
CA VAL A 131 -7.53 9.77 0.37
C VAL A 131 -8.65 8.82 -0.01
N ARG A 132 -8.27 7.69 -0.60
CA ARG A 132 -9.13 6.55 -0.91
C ARG A 132 -8.54 5.30 -0.29
N TYR A 133 -9.26 4.70 0.64
CA TYR A 133 -8.90 3.41 1.19
C TYR A 133 -9.77 2.34 0.53
N SER A 134 -9.14 1.27 0.05
CA SER A 134 -9.84 0.10 -0.47
C SER A 134 -9.56 -1.08 0.44
N GLU A 135 -10.50 -1.38 1.34
CA GLU A 135 -10.46 -2.57 2.21
C GLU A 135 -10.18 -3.83 1.39
N GLU A 136 -10.91 -4.01 0.29
CA GLU A 136 -10.80 -5.19 -0.57
C GLU A 136 -9.44 -5.29 -1.30
N LEU A 137 -8.61 -4.22 -1.31
CA LEU A 137 -7.27 -4.23 -1.90
C LEU A 137 -6.16 -4.14 -0.83
N GLY A 138 -6.51 -3.88 0.43
CA GLY A 138 -5.53 -3.60 1.48
C GLY A 138 -4.62 -2.40 1.15
N VAL A 139 -5.10 -1.43 0.37
CA VAL A 139 -4.29 -0.29 -0.06
C VAL A 139 -4.97 1.04 0.25
N LEU A 140 -4.18 1.95 0.79
CA LEU A 140 -4.51 3.37 0.94
C LEU A 140 -3.87 4.14 -0.19
N VAL A 141 -4.67 4.84 -1.00
CA VAL A 141 -4.20 5.71 -2.07
C VAL A 141 -4.46 7.15 -1.71
N VAL A 142 -3.44 7.99 -1.83
CA VAL A 142 -3.51 9.44 -1.59
C VAL A 142 -3.15 10.13 -2.89
N LEU A 143 -4.11 10.84 -3.46
CA LEU A 143 -3.91 11.67 -4.64
C LEU A 143 -3.57 13.09 -4.19
N THR A 144 -2.41 13.57 -4.60
CA THR A 144 -1.94 14.93 -4.34
C THR A 144 -1.92 15.71 -5.65
N GLY A 145 -1.85 17.05 -5.58
CA GLY A 145 -1.77 17.88 -6.79
C GLY A 145 -0.53 17.63 -7.66
N VAL A 146 0.49 16.93 -7.13
CA VAL A 146 1.78 16.71 -7.79
C VAL A 146 2.12 15.23 -8.03
N GLY A 147 1.30 14.29 -7.55
CA GLY A 147 1.60 12.87 -7.63
C GLY A 147 0.69 12.01 -6.75
N SER A 148 1.05 10.75 -6.56
CA SER A 148 0.29 9.80 -5.74
C SER A 148 1.16 9.09 -4.72
N VAL A 149 0.57 8.77 -3.57
CA VAL A 149 1.16 7.94 -2.52
C VAL A 149 0.26 6.72 -2.31
N LYS A 150 0.83 5.52 -2.36
CA LYS A 150 0.13 4.27 -2.06
C LYS A 150 0.76 3.64 -0.83
N LEU A 151 -0.02 3.28 0.18
CA LEU A 151 0.42 2.55 1.37
C LEU A 151 -0.30 1.20 1.43
N TYR A 152 0.47 0.12 1.53
CA TYR A 152 -0.01 -1.26 1.51
C TYR A 152 -0.03 -1.86 2.93
N THR A 153 -0.78 -2.94 3.14
CA THR A 153 -0.88 -3.62 4.44
C THR A 153 0.43 -4.23 4.92
N ASP A 154 1.38 -4.51 4.05
CA ASP A 154 2.73 -4.98 4.40
C ASP A 154 3.64 -3.86 4.95
N GLY A 155 3.12 -2.63 5.09
CA GLY A 155 3.86 -1.46 5.53
C GLY A 155 4.69 -0.80 4.42
N THR A 156 4.66 -1.31 3.19
CA THR A 156 5.32 -0.67 2.06
C THR A 156 4.52 0.56 1.62
N PHE A 157 5.18 1.67 1.35
CA PHE A 157 4.57 2.81 0.68
C PHE A 157 5.35 3.21 -0.56
N GLN A 158 4.63 3.47 -1.64
CA GLN A 158 5.16 3.85 -2.95
C GLN A 158 4.70 5.27 -3.26
N VAL A 159 5.65 6.11 -3.68
CA VAL A 159 5.40 7.49 -4.09
C VAL A 159 5.76 7.63 -5.56
N THR A 160 4.86 8.23 -6.33
CA THR A 160 5.05 8.42 -7.78
C THR A 160 4.70 9.85 -8.17
N SER A 161 5.61 10.51 -8.90
CA SER A 161 5.35 11.82 -9.51
C SER A 161 6.02 11.94 -10.88
N GLY A 162 5.88 13.10 -11.54
CA GLY A 162 6.43 13.35 -12.88
C GLY A 162 7.95 13.51 -12.94
N ASP A 163 8.59 13.93 -11.84
CA ASP A 163 10.02 14.21 -11.80
C ASP A 163 10.67 13.74 -10.49
N ARG A 164 11.99 13.59 -10.49
CA ARG A 164 12.74 13.08 -9.34
C ARG A 164 12.64 13.99 -8.12
N GLU A 165 12.78 15.30 -8.31
CA GLU A 165 12.83 16.27 -7.21
C GLU A 165 11.47 16.36 -6.48
N THR A 166 10.39 16.44 -7.24
CA THR A 166 9.02 16.39 -6.73
C THR A 166 8.74 15.07 -6.04
N THR A 167 9.23 13.95 -6.57
CA THR A 167 9.04 12.64 -5.93
C THR A 167 9.78 12.56 -4.60
N GLU A 168 11.02 13.06 -4.52
CA GLU A 168 11.81 13.09 -3.27
C GLU A 168 11.12 13.96 -2.21
N LYS A 169 10.66 15.17 -2.57
CA LYS A 169 9.89 16.06 -1.68
C LYS A 169 8.58 15.42 -1.20
N LEU A 170 7.84 14.80 -2.12
CA LEU A 170 6.58 14.11 -1.79
C LEU A 170 6.84 12.90 -0.90
N PHE A 171 7.92 12.16 -1.15
CA PHE A 171 8.34 11.01 -0.35
C PHE A 171 8.68 11.41 1.08
N GLU A 172 9.48 12.46 1.28
CA GLU A 172 9.80 12.96 2.62
C GLU A 172 8.53 13.40 3.36
N ALA A 173 7.65 14.12 2.67
CA ALA A 173 6.37 14.56 3.22
C ALA A 173 5.46 13.39 3.61
N ALA A 174 5.41 12.33 2.79
CA ALA A 174 4.63 11.12 3.05
C ALA A 174 5.22 10.30 4.20
N ALA A 175 6.54 10.07 4.21
CA ALA A 175 7.24 9.34 5.27
C ALA A 175 7.02 10.00 6.64
N ARG A 176 7.04 11.34 6.71
CA ARG A 176 6.71 12.08 7.94
C ARG A 176 5.28 11.83 8.41
N GLN A 177 4.30 11.73 7.51
CA GLN A 177 2.91 11.45 7.89
C GLN A 177 2.69 9.98 8.30
N VAL A 178 3.29 9.03 7.59
CA VAL A 178 3.27 7.61 7.96
C VAL A 178 3.89 7.42 9.35
N THR A 179 5.01 8.09 9.62
CA THR A 179 5.66 8.06 10.94
C THR A 179 4.76 8.64 12.03
N ARG A 180 4.03 9.73 11.74
CA ARG A 180 3.05 10.31 12.69
C ARG A 180 1.89 9.36 12.97
N ALA A 181 1.37 8.68 11.95
CA ALA A 181 0.32 7.67 12.14
C ALA A 181 0.81 6.54 13.05
N LEU A 182 2.02 6.04 12.82
CA LEU A 182 2.63 4.97 13.60
C LEU A 182 2.87 5.36 15.07
N LYS A 183 3.29 6.59 15.33
CA LYS A 183 3.60 7.08 16.69
C LYS A 183 2.42 7.79 17.37
N CYS A 184 1.25 7.78 16.75
CA CYS A 184 0.06 8.44 17.29
C CYS A 184 -0.41 7.69 18.54
N THR A 185 -0.54 8.40 19.66
CA THR A 185 -1.14 7.85 20.90
C THR A 185 -2.62 8.15 21.02
N GLY A 186 -3.23 8.80 20.02
CA GLY A 186 -4.65 9.16 20.03
C GLY A 186 -5.01 10.33 20.96
N CYS A 187 -4.05 11.15 21.40
CA CYS A 187 -4.30 12.21 22.39
C CYS A 187 -5.16 13.40 21.92
N GLY A 188 -5.47 13.52 20.63
CA GLY A 188 -6.37 14.56 20.08
C GLY A 188 -5.85 16.01 20.11
N ILE A 189 -4.62 16.25 20.60
CA ILE A 189 -4.05 17.62 20.70
C ILE A 189 -3.92 18.29 19.33
N CYS A 190 -3.63 17.50 18.30
CA CYS A 190 -3.45 18.00 16.93
C CYS A 190 -4.73 18.56 16.30
N GLU A 191 -5.92 18.14 16.75
CA GLU A 191 -7.20 18.64 16.25
C GLU A 191 -7.38 20.12 16.57
N LYS A 192 -7.05 20.53 17.80
CA LYS A 192 -7.17 21.92 18.26
C LYS A 192 -6.16 22.85 17.59
N ALA A 193 -5.02 22.30 17.19
CA ALA A 193 -3.98 23.05 16.47
C ALA A 193 -4.24 23.13 14.96
N CYS A 194 -5.14 22.29 14.42
CA CYS A 194 -5.37 22.20 12.98
C CYS A 194 -6.24 23.37 12.48
N ARG A 195 -5.60 24.32 11.81
CA ARG A 195 -6.26 25.52 11.26
C ARG A 195 -7.24 25.21 10.10
N ASN A 196 -7.17 24.01 9.51
CA ASN A 196 -7.93 23.63 8.32
C ASN A 196 -9.12 22.67 8.59
N MET A 197 -9.47 22.37 9.85
CA MET A 197 -10.58 21.46 10.23
C MET A 197 -10.65 20.14 9.43
N LEU A 198 -9.51 19.67 8.92
CA LEU A 198 -9.45 18.53 7.97
C LEU A 198 -9.26 17.17 8.67
N LEU A 199 -9.10 17.19 9.99
CA LEU A 199 -8.81 16.01 10.83
C LEU A 199 -9.97 15.81 11.79
N VAL A 200 -10.68 14.70 11.65
CA VAL A 200 -11.53 14.14 12.71
C VAL A 200 -10.91 12.78 13.05
N LEU A 201 -10.06 12.71 14.08
CA LEU A 201 -9.50 11.44 14.51
C LEU A 201 -10.58 10.69 15.27
N ARG A 202 -11.25 9.75 14.61
CA ARG A 202 -12.14 8.83 15.31
C ARG A 202 -11.31 7.73 15.94
N MET A 203 -11.18 7.78 17.27
CA MET A 203 -10.75 6.63 18.06
C MET A 203 -11.83 5.56 17.98
N GLY A 204 -11.49 4.37 17.48
CA GLY A 204 -12.41 3.23 17.43
C GLY A 204 -11.88 2.07 18.27
N ALA A 205 -12.29 2.00 19.53
CA ALA A 205 -12.63 0.71 20.12
C ALA A 205 -14.04 0.40 19.60
N SER A 206 -14.18 -0.65 18.78
CA SER A 206 -15.41 -1.34 18.39
C SER A 206 -16.71 -0.50 18.28
N GLU A 207 -17.23 -0.40 17.04
CA GLU A 207 -18.64 -0.10 16.66
C GLU A 207 -19.04 1.31 16.13
N TRP A 208 -19.46 1.28 14.84
CA TRP A 208 -20.45 2.06 14.07
C TRP A 208 -20.42 3.61 13.93
N GLY A 209 -20.49 4.08 12.67
CA GLY A 209 -21.37 5.21 12.27
C GLY A 209 -20.70 6.51 11.80
N MET A 210 -20.63 6.70 10.47
CA MET A 210 -20.12 7.84 9.68
C MET A 210 -20.70 9.22 10.07
N SER A 211 -19.90 10.30 10.05
CA SER A 211 -20.39 11.65 9.79
C SER A 211 -19.29 12.53 9.16
N VAL A 212 -19.52 12.94 7.92
CA VAL A 212 -18.78 14.04 7.27
C VAL A 212 -19.49 15.33 7.65
N MET A 213 -18.81 16.24 8.34
CA MET A 213 -19.19 17.66 8.29
C MET A 213 -18.18 18.38 7.41
N GLY A 214 -18.70 18.99 6.34
CA GLY A 214 -18.01 20.08 5.66
C GLY A 214 -17.14 19.68 4.49
N ALA A 215 -17.73 19.81 3.30
CA ALA A 215 -17.03 19.95 2.04
C ALA A 215 -16.05 21.13 2.05
N GLY A 216 -15.00 21.04 1.22
CA GLY A 216 -14.32 22.22 0.68
C GLY A 216 -12.86 22.38 1.07
N CYS A 217 -11.98 21.55 0.52
CA CYS A 217 -10.68 22.08 0.08
C CYS A 217 -10.93 22.84 -1.24
N ALA A 218 -11.62 23.98 -1.16
CA ALA A 218 -11.65 24.91 -2.26
C ALA A 218 -10.28 25.60 -2.28
N MET A 219 -9.50 25.21 -3.28
CA MET A 219 -8.39 25.97 -3.84
C MET A 219 -8.69 27.48 -3.74
N ARG A 220 -8.10 28.16 -2.76
CA ARG A 220 -8.21 29.62 -2.67
C ARG A 220 -7.22 30.21 -3.67
N TYR A 221 -7.57 30.13 -4.95
CA TYR A 221 -7.00 31.01 -5.95
C TYR A 221 -7.38 32.43 -5.54
N VAL A 222 -6.36 33.22 -5.23
CA VAL A 222 -6.46 34.66 -5.09
C VAL A 222 -6.89 35.20 -6.45
N LEU A 223 -8.14 35.66 -6.56
CA LEU A 223 -8.53 36.63 -7.56
C LEU A 223 -9.15 37.83 -6.84
N LEU A 224 -8.38 38.91 -6.84
CA LEU A 224 -8.80 40.27 -6.57
C LEU A 224 -9.89 40.68 -7.57
N SER A 225 -11.07 41.06 -7.09
CA SER A 225 -11.92 42.07 -7.74
C SER A 225 -13.20 42.37 -6.93
N GLY A 226 -13.45 43.67 -6.68
CA GLY A 226 -14.81 44.23 -6.48
C GLY A 226 -15.33 44.24 -5.04
N MET A 227 -15.18 45.29 -4.22
CA MET A 227 -15.95 46.56 -4.24
C MET A 227 -17.49 46.39 -4.05
N TRP A 228 -17.99 46.91 -2.91
CA TRP A 228 -19.37 47.33 -2.55
C TRP A 228 -20.50 46.29 -2.33
N ALA A 229 -21.05 46.26 -1.10
CA ALA A 229 -22.38 46.82 -0.75
C ALA A 229 -23.07 46.06 0.41
N GLY A 230 -23.57 46.82 1.41
CA GLY A 230 -24.86 46.54 2.03
C GLY A 230 -24.89 46.07 3.50
N PHE A 231 -25.23 47.02 4.37
CA PHE A 231 -25.66 46.93 5.78
C PHE A 231 -24.62 46.69 6.88
#